data_AF-A0A1M7RIW6-F1
#
_entry.id   AF-A0A1M7RIW6-F1
#
_cell.length_a   1.000
_cell.length_b   1.000
_cell.length_c   1.000
_cell.angle_alpha   90.00
_cell.angle_beta   90.00
_cell.angle_gamma   90.00
#
_symmetry.space_group_name_H-M   'P 1'
#
loop_
_entity.id
_entity.type
_entity.pdbx_description
1 polymer ?
#
loop_
_entity_poly.entity_id
_entity_poly.type
_entity_poly.pdbx_seq_one_letter_code
_entity_poly.pdbx_strand_id
1 'polypeptide(L)'
;MLKAELDDHLGYEKHSPEGRNSGNSRNGSYKKKVKTESLGDLALNIPRDRNSEFDPVLIPKGQRMSDKLEEAIIGMYGRGMTTSDISEHVKEVYGVEVSEGTISNVTHRITE
;
A
#
# COMPACT_ATOMS: atom_id res chain seq x y z
N MET A 1 -6.54 10.91 7.43
CA MET A 1 -6.41 10.51 6.03
C MET A 1 -7.23 9.25 5.75
N LEU A 2 -6.75 8.03 6.00
CA LEU A 2 -7.52 6.80 5.67
C LEU A 2 -8.94 6.72 6.26
N LYS A 3 -9.14 7.22 7.49
CA LYS A 3 -10.50 7.30 8.08
C LYS A 3 -11.38 8.30 7.33
N ALA A 4 -10.83 9.44 6.93
CA ALA A 4 -11.55 10.45 6.17
C ALA A 4 -11.96 9.93 4.78
N GLU A 5 -11.13 9.10 4.14
CA GLU A 5 -11.54 8.39 2.91
C GLU A 5 -12.73 7.45 3.16
N LEU A 6 -12.77 6.75 4.29
CA LEU A 6 -13.92 5.93 4.64
C LEU A 6 -15.16 6.78 4.99
N ASP A 7 -14.95 7.95 5.61
CA ASP A 7 -16.03 8.91 5.90
C ASP A 7 -16.67 9.39 4.60
N ASP A 8 -15.85 9.75 3.61
CA ASP A 8 -16.28 10.17 2.26
C ASP A 8 -16.98 9.03 1.50
N HIS A 9 -16.38 7.83 1.48
CA HIS A 9 -16.96 6.65 0.83
C HIS A 9 -18.34 6.27 1.39
N LEU A 10 -18.52 6.36 2.70
CA LEU A 10 -19.79 6.04 3.35
C LEU A 10 -20.78 7.22 3.31
N GLY A 11 -20.29 8.45 3.10
CA GLY A 11 -21.09 9.67 3.13
C GLY A 11 -21.51 10.13 4.52
N TYR A 12 -20.91 9.59 5.59
CA TYR A 12 -21.21 9.99 6.97
C TYR A 12 -20.06 9.69 7.93
N GLU A 13 -19.94 10.48 9.00
CA GLU A 13 -18.90 10.33 10.00
C GLU A 13 -19.12 9.16 10.98
N LYS A 14 -18.06 8.77 11.70
CA LYS A 14 -18.15 7.69 12.68
C LYS A 14 -19.16 8.06 13.77
N HIS A 15 -20.13 7.18 13.99
CA HIS A 15 -21.25 7.36 14.95
C HIS A 15 -22.31 8.40 14.55
N SER A 16 -22.27 8.92 13.32
CA SER A 16 -23.36 9.77 12.82
C SER A 16 -24.69 8.99 12.76
N PRO A 17 -25.83 9.59 13.18
CA PRO A 17 -27.16 9.04 12.98
C PRO A 17 -27.50 8.75 11.51
N GLU A 18 -26.90 9.49 10.56
CA GLU A 18 -27.11 9.34 9.11
C GLU A 18 -26.72 7.95 8.61
N GLY A 19 -25.79 7.27 9.31
CA GLY A 19 -25.37 5.91 8.99
C GLY A 19 -26.33 4.82 9.47
N ARG A 20 -27.45 5.15 10.11
CA ARG A 20 -28.45 4.15 10.54
C ARG A 20 -29.32 3.77 9.35
N ASN A 21 -29.40 2.48 9.04
CA ASN A 21 -30.17 1.93 7.91
C ASN A 21 -29.73 2.44 6.53
N SER A 22 -28.48 2.91 6.38
CA SER A 22 -27.90 3.36 5.10
C SER A 22 -27.47 2.22 4.16
N GLY A 23 -27.60 0.95 4.58
CA GLY A 23 -27.25 -0.23 3.78
C GLY A 23 -25.78 -0.66 3.85
N ASN A 24 -24.85 0.25 4.16
CA ASN A 24 -23.44 -0.08 4.43
C ASN A 24 -22.99 0.55 5.75
N SER A 25 -22.01 -0.06 6.41
CA SER A 25 -21.52 0.41 7.70
C SER A 25 -20.03 0.17 7.92
N ARG A 26 -19.44 0.86 8.87
CA ARG A 26 -18.05 0.65 9.27
C ARG A 26 -17.90 -0.70 9.97
N ASN A 27 -16.86 -1.46 9.64
CA ASN A 27 -16.62 -2.80 10.20
C ASN A 27 -15.19 -2.96 10.72
N GLY A 28 -14.73 -1.97 11.48
CA GLY A 28 -13.41 -1.96 12.10
C GLY A 28 -12.27 -1.64 11.13
N SER A 29 -11.10 -2.22 11.38
CA SER A 29 -9.88 -2.00 10.61
C SER A 29 -8.98 -3.24 10.65
N TYR A 30 -8.12 -3.40 9.66
CA TYR A 30 -7.11 -4.46 9.63
C TYR A 30 -5.69 -3.89 9.58
N LYS A 31 -4.73 -4.66 10.10
CA LYS A 31 -3.31 -4.29 10.06
C LYS A 31 -2.72 -4.58 8.69
N LYS A 32 -2.04 -3.60 8.11
CA LYS A 32 -1.31 -3.72 6.84
C LYS A 32 0.10 -3.17 7.05
N LYS A 33 1.11 -3.94 6.67
CA LYS A 33 2.48 -3.45 6.54
C LYS A 33 2.71 -3.01 5.10
N VAL A 34 3.26 -1.81 4.92
CA VAL A 34 3.62 -1.23 3.62
C VAL A 34 5.09 -0.80 3.69
N LYS A 35 5.87 -1.23 2.71
CA LYS A 35 7.26 -0.84 2.52
C LYS A 35 7.30 0.54 1.88
N THR A 36 7.97 1.48 2.52
CA THR A 36 8.08 2.87 2.07
C THR A 36 9.54 3.27 1.92
N GLU A 37 9.82 4.21 1.03
CA GLU A 37 11.16 4.71 0.77
C GLU A 37 11.74 5.48 1.97
N SER A 38 10.89 6.23 2.69
CA SER A 38 11.37 7.17 3.73
C SER A 38 11.34 6.60 5.15
N LEU A 39 10.42 5.67 5.43
CA LEU A 39 10.14 5.20 6.80
C LEU A 39 10.34 3.68 6.96
N GLY A 40 10.78 3.00 5.89
CA GLY A 40 10.92 1.54 5.90
C GLY A 40 9.58 0.82 5.97
N ASP A 41 9.51 -0.21 6.82
CA ASP A 41 8.30 -1.01 7.06
C ASP A 41 7.27 -0.23 7.92
N LEU A 42 6.27 0.36 7.28
CA LEU A 42 5.20 1.12 7.93
C LEU A 42 4.00 0.22 8.28
N ALA A 43 3.68 0.12 9.57
CA ALA A 43 2.50 -0.61 10.04
C ALA A 43 1.27 0.32 10.16
N LEU A 44 0.24 0.03 9.38
CA LEU A 44 -0.98 0.85 9.28
C LEU A 44 -2.22 0.05 9.67
N ASN A 45 -3.21 0.75 10.21
CA ASN A 45 -4.56 0.23 10.42
C ASN A 45 -5.47 0.78 9.32
N ILE A 46 -5.80 -0.07 8.35
CA ILE A 46 -6.65 0.29 7.21
C ILE A 46 -8.12 0.09 7.63
N PRO A 47 -8.95 1.15 7.60
CA PRO A 47 -10.36 1.03 7.93
C PRO A 47 -11.10 0.28 6.82
N ARG A 48 -12.23 -0.35 7.16
CA ARG A 48 -13.04 -1.11 6.21
C ARG A 48 -14.53 -0.91 6.47
N ASP A 49 -15.32 -1.04 5.42
CA ASP A 49 -16.76 -1.12 5.48
C ASP A 49 -17.23 -2.59 5.66
N ARG A 50 -18.53 -2.76 5.82
CA ARG A 50 -19.19 -4.05 6.08
C ARG A 50 -19.37 -4.82 4.79
N ASN A 51 -19.71 -4.14 3.71
CA ASN A 51 -19.94 -4.73 2.39
C ASN A 51 -18.62 -5.04 1.65
N SER A 52 -17.49 -4.54 2.17
CA SER A 52 -16.15 -4.69 1.58
C SER A 52 -15.97 -3.96 0.23
N GLU A 53 -16.79 -2.95 0.00
CA GLU A 53 -16.82 -2.10 -1.20
C GLU A 53 -15.82 -0.95 -1.11
N PHE A 54 -15.35 -0.58 0.09
CA PHE A 54 -14.39 0.50 0.28
C PHE A 54 -13.02 0.13 -0.28
N ASP A 55 -12.51 0.88 -1.26
CA ASP A 55 -11.14 0.76 -1.77
C ASP A 55 -10.35 2.06 -1.48
N PRO A 56 -9.39 2.03 -0.54
CA PRO A 56 -8.64 3.23 -0.15
C PRO A 56 -7.78 3.74 -1.31
N VAL A 57 -7.82 5.04 -1.59
CA VAL A 57 -7.07 5.64 -2.70
C VAL A 57 -5.60 5.79 -2.36
N LEU A 58 -5.28 6.26 -1.14
CA LEU A 58 -3.88 6.42 -0.73
C LEU A 58 -3.13 5.10 -0.62
N ILE A 59 -3.81 4.01 -0.23
CA ILE A 59 -3.20 2.71 0.00
C ILE A 59 -4.13 1.61 -0.53
N PRO A 60 -4.13 1.39 -1.85
CA PRO A 60 -4.97 0.41 -2.53
C PRO A 60 -4.93 -0.99 -1.91
N LYS A 61 -6.02 -1.74 -2.08
CA LYS A 61 -6.06 -3.15 -1.68
C LYS A 61 -4.92 -3.94 -2.34
N GLY A 62 -4.30 -4.83 -1.58
CA GLY A 62 -3.20 -5.68 -2.07
C GLY A 62 -1.82 -5.02 -2.16
N GLN A 63 -1.71 -3.70 -2.38
CA GLN A 63 -0.41 -3.02 -2.53
C GLN A 63 0.45 -3.09 -1.26
N ARG A 64 1.67 -3.63 -1.33
CA ARG A 64 2.56 -3.79 -0.15
C ARG A 64 3.78 -2.88 -0.17
N MET A 65 3.95 -2.10 -1.23
CA MET A 65 5.10 -1.24 -1.47
C MET A 65 4.64 0.10 -2.01
N SER A 66 5.31 1.19 -1.63
CA SER A 66 5.04 2.53 -2.17
C SER A 66 5.47 2.62 -3.63
N ASP A 67 4.71 3.36 -4.44
CA ASP A 67 4.99 3.55 -5.88
C ASP A 67 6.41 4.07 -6.12
N LYS A 68 6.89 5.03 -5.31
CA LYS A 68 8.26 5.56 -5.42
C LYS A 68 9.35 4.50 -5.24
N LEU A 69 9.13 3.50 -4.38
CA LEU A 69 10.08 2.42 -4.17
C LEU A 69 10.05 1.44 -5.36
N GLU A 70 8.87 1.19 -5.93
CA GLU A 70 8.74 0.44 -7.18
C GLU A 70 9.49 1.15 -8.32
N GLU A 71 9.26 2.44 -8.52
CA GLU A 71 9.95 3.25 -9.53
C GLU A 71 11.47 3.24 -9.37
N ALA A 72 11.97 3.32 -8.13
CA ALA A 72 13.40 3.21 -7.85
C ALA A 72 13.96 1.84 -8.28
N ILE A 73 13.26 0.76 -7.94
CA ILE A 73 13.63 -0.62 -8.35
C ILE A 73 13.67 -0.74 -9.87
N ILE A 74 12.65 -0.25 -10.56
CA ILE A 74 12.57 -0.26 -12.03
C ILE A 74 13.70 0.56 -12.64
N GLY A 75 13.98 1.74 -12.09
CA GLY A 75 15.07 2.59 -12.56
C GLY A 75 16.46 1.96 -12.37
N MET A 76 16.67 1.18 -11.31
CA MET A 76 17.91 0.42 -11.11
C MET A 76 18.01 -0.75 -12.10
N TYR A 77 16.91 -1.49 -12.29
CA TYR A 77 16.85 -2.57 -13.27
C TYR A 77 17.13 -2.07 -14.70
N GLY A 78 16.52 -0.93 -15.09
CA GLY A 78 16.75 -0.29 -16.39
C GLY A 78 18.19 0.20 -16.61
N ARG A 79 18.98 0.37 -15.54
CA ARG A 79 20.42 0.68 -15.60
C ARG A 79 21.30 -0.58 -15.67
N GLY A 80 20.72 -1.77 -15.68
CA GLY A 80 21.42 -3.05 -15.79
C GLY A 80 21.95 -3.59 -14.46
N MET A 81 21.47 -3.10 -13.32
CA MET A 81 21.82 -3.67 -12.01
C MET A 81 21.18 -5.06 -11.85
N THR A 82 21.88 -6.00 -11.22
CA THR A 82 21.31 -7.34 -10.97
C THR A 82 20.26 -7.29 -9.87
N THR A 83 19.38 -8.29 -9.80
CA THR A 83 18.36 -8.38 -8.73
C THR A 83 18.98 -8.40 -7.33
N SER A 84 20.18 -8.99 -7.20
CA SER A 84 20.94 -9.03 -5.95
C SER A 84 21.48 -7.64 -5.59
N ASP A 85 22.11 -6.94 -6.54
CA ASP A 85 22.62 -5.58 -6.31
C ASP A 85 21.50 -4.60 -5.94
N ILE A 86 20.34 -4.73 -6.61
CA ILE A 86 19.15 -3.91 -6.32
C ILE A 86 18.66 -4.18 -4.89
N SER A 87 18.59 -5.46 -4.49
CA SER A 87 18.19 -5.85 -3.14
C SER A 87 19.10 -5.24 -2.07
N GLU A 88 20.42 -5.33 -2.28
CA GLU A 88 21.40 -4.75 -1.35
C GLU A 88 21.29 -3.22 -1.31
N HIS A 89 21.20 -2.56 -2.46
CA HIS A 89 21.07 -1.11 -2.54
C HIS A 89 19.78 -0.60 -1.87
N VAL A 90 18.65 -1.29 -2.08
CA VAL A 90 17.38 -0.92 -1.45
C VAL A 90 17.47 -1.04 0.07
N LYS A 91 18.15 -2.07 0.57
CA LYS A 91 18.39 -2.25 2.00
C LYS A 91 19.30 -1.16 2.57
N GLU A 92 20.36 -0.80 1.86
CA GLU A 92 21.33 0.20 2.31
C GLU A 92 20.74 1.62 2.32
N VAL A 93 20.06 2.02 1.24
CA VAL A 93 19.56 3.38 1.06
C VAL A 93 18.23 3.61 1.78
N TYR A 94 17.30 2.65 1.69
CA TYR A 94 15.93 2.82 2.20
C TYR A 94 15.68 2.05 3.50
N GLY A 95 16.62 1.21 3.95
CA GLY A 95 16.45 0.39 5.15
C GLY A 95 15.37 -0.69 4.99
N VAL A 96 14.96 -0.99 3.76
CA VAL A 96 13.89 -1.95 3.45
C VAL A 96 14.48 -3.23 2.92
N GLU A 97 14.11 -4.36 3.52
CA GLU A 97 14.42 -5.67 2.93
C GLU A 97 13.41 -6.02 1.83
N VAL A 98 13.89 -6.18 0.61
CA VAL A 98 13.13 -6.62 -0.56
C VAL A 98 13.84 -7.81 -1.16
N SER A 99 13.15 -8.94 -1.31
CA SER A 99 13.76 -10.13 -1.90
C SER A 99 13.97 -9.97 -3.41
N GLU A 100 14.98 -10.66 -3.95
CA GLU A 100 15.21 -10.73 -5.41
C GLU A 100 13.96 -11.16 -6.18
N GLY A 101 13.20 -12.13 -5.67
CA GLY A 101 11.94 -12.55 -6.28
C GLY A 101 10.88 -11.43 -6.30
N THR A 102 10.86 -10.55 -5.30
CA THR A 102 9.97 -9.39 -5.30
C THR A 102 10.39 -8.38 -6.37
N ILE A 103 11.70 -8.14 -6.52
CA ILE A 103 12.26 -7.27 -7.56
C ILE A 103 11.92 -7.82 -8.96
N SER A 104 12.10 -9.12 -9.18
CA SER A 104 11.71 -9.78 -10.44
C SER A 104 10.21 -9.63 -10.73
N ASN A 105 9.35 -9.79 -9.73
CA ASN A 105 7.90 -9.61 -9.92
C ASN A 105 7.53 -8.16 -10.27
N VAL A 106 8.17 -7.17 -9.62
CA VAL A 106 7.92 -5.75 -9.91
C VAL A 106 8.36 -5.39 -11.32
N THR A 107 9.53 -5.85 -11.74
CA THR A 107 10.08 -5.58 -13.07
C THR A 107 9.30 -6.30 -14.19
N HIS A 108 8.81 -7.53 -13.93
CA HIS A 108 7.97 -8.26 -14.88
C HIS A 108 6.66 -7.54 -15.21
N ARG A 109 6.01 -6.92 -14.20
CA ARG A 109 4.74 -6.19 -14.37
C ARG A 109 4.80 -5.01 -15.35
N ILE A 110 5.99 -4.54 -15.71
CA ILE A 110 6.20 -3.46 -16.70
C ILE A 110 6.54 -4.01 -18.09
N THR A 111 7.02 -5.25 -18.16
CA THR A 111 7.40 -5.88 -19.43
C THR A 111 6.19 -6.52 -20.11
N GLU A 112 5.13 -6.82 -19.34
CA GLU A 112 3.78 -7.17 -19.83
C GLU A 112 2.95 -5.94 -20.20
#